data_AF-A0A2V7NXK6-F1
#
_entry.id   AF-A0A2V7NXK6-F1
#
_cell.length_a   1.000
_cell.length_b   1.000
_cell.length_c   1.000
_cell.angle_alpha   90.00
_cell.angle_beta   90.00
_cell.angle_gamma   90.00
#
_symmetry.space_group_name_H-M   'P 1'
#
loop_
_entity.id
_entity.type
_entity.pdbx_description
1 polymer ?
#
loop_
_entity_poly.entity_id
_entity_poly.type
_entity_poly.pdbx_seq_one_letter_code
_entity_poly.pdbx_strand_id
1 'polypeptide(L)'
;MSVTEALGWALLHSLWQEALAAATLASLLAIVPARAARIRYGLAAVTLVVMLALPLATGLRLHAVAAWPVVPESPAAAVAAARLRTTIEPTLPWIVLVWFGGVLVLSLRLTSGWLVARRLGRTATHPVPEACREALARLAARLRVSRPVRVLESAVVQVPAVVGWLRPVILLPASALTGLTPQQLDVLLAHELAHVRRYDYLVNLVQSAIEILLFYHPAVRWVSRRVREEREHCCDDLAVAV
;
A
#
# COMPACT_ATOMS: atom_id res chain seq x y z
N MET A 1 2.37 -29.96 12.62
CA MET A 1 2.39 -29.56 11.20
C MET A 1 3.72 -28.87 10.93
N SER A 2 4.35 -29.16 9.79
CA SER A 2 5.56 -28.45 9.37
C SER A 2 5.25 -26.96 9.09
N VAL A 3 6.28 -26.11 9.08
CA VAL A 3 6.12 -24.69 8.73
C VAL A 3 5.56 -24.54 7.31
N THR A 4 6.03 -25.35 6.37
CA THR A 4 5.56 -25.36 4.98
C THR A 4 4.08 -25.73 4.87
N GLU A 5 3.63 -26.74 5.62
CA GLU A 5 2.20 -27.11 5.67
C GLU A 5 1.35 -25.99 6.25
N ALA A 6 1.79 -25.39 7.37
CA ALA A 6 1.07 -24.30 8.03
C ALA A 6 0.93 -23.08 7.11
N LEU A 7 2.01 -22.71 6.40
CA LEU A 7 1.98 -21.63 5.40
C LEU A 7 1.10 -21.96 4.21
N GLY A 8 1.21 -23.18 3.65
CA GLY A 8 0.39 -23.60 2.52
C GLY A 8 -1.10 -23.55 2.84
N TRP A 9 -1.51 -24.06 4.00
CA TRP A 9 -2.90 -23.96 4.46
C TRP A 9 -3.31 -22.51 4.74
N ALA A 10 -2.44 -21.69 5.33
CA ALA A 10 -2.72 -20.27 5.55
C ALA A 10 -3.00 -19.52 4.23
N LEU A 11 -2.23 -19.80 3.17
CA LEU A 11 -2.45 -19.23 1.83
C LEU A 11 -3.80 -19.67 1.23
N LEU A 12 -4.19 -20.93 1.43
CA LEU A 12 -5.50 -21.41 0.97
C LEU A 12 -6.67 -20.80 1.76
N HIS A 13 -6.54 -20.68 3.08
CA HIS A 13 -7.55 -20.00 3.91
C HIS A 13 -7.66 -18.51 3.59
N SER A 14 -6.56 -17.88 3.18
CA SER A 14 -6.53 -16.47 2.81
C SER A 14 -7.53 -16.14 1.69
N LEU A 15 -7.78 -17.07 0.76
CA LEU A 15 -8.69 -16.87 -0.38
C LEU A 15 -10.11 -16.44 0.03
N TRP A 16 -10.70 -17.10 1.02
CA TRP A 16 -12.05 -16.74 1.48
C TRP A 16 -12.01 -15.66 2.57
N GLN A 17 -10.98 -15.65 3.42
CA GLN A 17 -10.81 -14.66 4.49
C GLN A 17 -10.69 -13.24 3.92
N GLU A 18 -9.86 -13.07 2.89
CA GLU A 18 -9.64 -11.80 2.22
C GLU A 18 -10.85 -11.39 1.38
N ALA A 19 -11.52 -12.34 0.71
CA ALA A 19 -12.77 -12.06 0.01
C ALA A 19 -13.85 -11.52 0.98
N LEU A 20 -13.98 -12.13 2.17
CA LEU A 20 -14.93 -11.67 3.19
C LEU A 20 -14.56 -10.29 3.76
N ALA A 21 -13.28 -10.05 4.02
CA ALA A 21 -12.80 -8.74 4.48
C ALA A 21 -13.11 -7.64 3.44
N ALA A 22 -12.88 -7.91 2.15
CA ALA A 22 -13.19 -6.98 1.08
C ALA A 22 -14.69 -6.77 0.88
N ALA A 23 -15.51 -7.82 0.98
CA ALA A 23 -16.97 -7.72 0.92
C ALA A 23 -17.50 -6.84 2.07
N THR A 24 -16.96 -7.03 3.28
CA THR A 24 -17.29 -6.20 4.44
C THR A 24 -16.95 -4.73 4.20
N LEU A 25 -15.75 -4.44 3.67
CA LEU A 25 -15.39 -3.08 3.29
C LEU A 25 -16.34 -2.51 2.22
N ALA A 26 -16.69 -3.29 1.20
CA ALA A 26 -17.62 -2.85 0.15
C ALA A 26 -18.98 -2.46 0.73
N SER A 27 -19.52 -3.25 1.66
CA SER A 27 -20.77 -2.94 2.38
C SER A 27 -20.65 -1.67 3.21
N LEU A 28 -19.54 -1.48 3.94
CA LEU A 28 -19.31 -0.26 4.72
C LEU A 28 -19.19 0.98 3.81
N LEU A 29 -18.47 0.87 2.69
CA LEU A 29 -18.31 1.96 1.73
C LEU A 29 -19.60 2.30 0.97
N ALA A 30 -20.58 1.39 0.92
CA ALA A 30 -21.91 1.69 0.38
C ALA A 30 -22.74 2.58 1.31
N ILE A 31 -22.47 2.52 2.62
CA ILE A 31 -23.18 3.30 3.65
C ILE A 31 -22.47 4.64 3.91
N VAL A 32 -21.14 4.66 3.86
CA VAL A 32 -20.35 5.87 4.11
C VAL A 32 -20.35 6.80 2.88
N PRO A 33 -20.82 8.06 3.01
CA PRO A 33 -20.97 8.96 1.87
C PRO A 33 -19.62 9.32 1.26
N ALA A 34 -19.58 9.53 -0.06
CA ALA A 34 -18.36 9.83 -0.82
C ALA A 34 -17.60 11.07 -0.30
N ARG A 35 -18.30 12.08 0.25
CA ARG A 35 -17.70 13.27 0.86
C ARG A 35 -16.85 12.99 2.11
N ALA A 36 -16.99 11.81 2.72
CA ALA A 36 -16.29 11.45 3.95
C ALA A 36 -14.96 10.73 3.64
N ALA A 37 -14.13 11.30 2.76
CA ALA A 37 -12.90 10.69 2.25
C ALA A 37 -11.99 10.17 3.38
N ARG A 38 -11.83 10.93 4.47
CA ARG A 38 -11.01 10.50 5.63
C ARG A 38 -11.52 9.21 6.28
N ILE A 39 -12.84 9.04 6.41
CA ILE A 39 -13.42 7.83 7.01
C ILE A 39 -13.25 6.65 6.06
N ARG A 40 -13.57 6.86 4.78
CA ARG A 40 -13.44 5.83 3.73
C ARG A 40 -12.01 5.35 3.58
N TYR A 41 -11.06 6.28 3.57
CA TYR A 41 -9.62 6.02 3.61
C TYR A 41 -9.23 5.19 4.84
N GLY A 42 -9.68 5.59 6.03
CA GLY A 42 -9.40 4.86 7.28
C GLY A 42 -9.92 3.42 7.25
N LEU A 43 -11.17 3.22 6.80
CA LEU A 43 -11.78 1.90 6.67
C LEU A 43 -11.00 1.01 5.68
N ALA A 44 -10.63 1.56 4.52
CA ALA A 44 -9.87 0.83 3.51
C ALA A 44 -8.46 0.48 4.00
N ALA A 45 -7.78 1.41 4.69
CA ALA A 45 -6.45 1.19 5.24
C ALA A 45 -6.45 0.11 6.35
N VAL A 46 -7.42 0.16 7.27
CA VAL A 46 -7.59 -0.86 8.30
C VAL A 46 -7.89 -2.22 7.68
N THR A 47 -8.78 -2.27 6.69
CA THR A 47 -9.09 -3.52 5.98
C THR A 47 -7.84 -4.12 5.34
N LEU A 48 -7.00 -3.30 4.71
CA LEU A 48 -5.76 -3.77 4.09
C LEU A 48 -4.81 -4.39 5.12
N VAL A 49 -4.68 -3.79 6.31
CA VAL A 49 -3.88 -4.35 7.42
C VAL A 49 -4.48 -5.65 7.94
N VAL A 50 -5.81 -5.73 8.07
CA VAL A 50 -6.51 -6.96 8.46
C VAL A 50 -6.27 -8.08 7.46
N MET A 51 -6.30 -7.79 6.15
CA MET A 51 -6.03 -8.76 5.09
C MET A 51 -4.61 -9.34 5.17
N LEU A 52 -3.62 -8.58 5.67
CA LEU A 52 -2.29 -9.12 5.97
C LEU A 52 -2.29 -9.95 7.27
N ALA A 53 -2.99 -9.51 8.30
CA ALA A 53 -2.98 -10.14 9.61
C ALA A 53 -3.67 -11.51 9.62
N LEU A 54 -4.74 -11.70 8.84
CA LEU A 54 -5.52 -12.94 8.79
C LEU A 54 -4.72 -14.19 8.39
N PRO A 55 -3.99 -14.22 7.25
CA PRO A 55 -3.18 -15.38 6.89
C PRO A 55 -2.02 -15.60 7.86
N LEU A 56 -1.41 -14.53 8.40
CA LEU A 56 -0.35 -14.65 9.42
C LEU A 56 -0.88 -15.31 10.70
N ALA A 57 -2.02 -14.83 11.21
CA ALA A 57 -2.66 -15.41 12.39
C ALA A 57 -3.09 -16.86 12.13
N THR A 58 -3.59 -17.16 10.93
CA THR A 58 -3.97 -18.53 10.54
C THR A 58 -2.75 -19.45 10.51
N GLY A 59 -1.65 -19.03 9.89
CA GLY A 59 -0.40 -19.80 9.84
C GLY A 59 0.21 -20.04 11.22
N LEU A 60 0.28 -19.00 12.06
CA LEU A 60 0.76 -19.12 13.44
C LEU A 60 -0.12 -20.07 14.25
N ARG A 61 -1.44 -19.99 14.10
CA ARG A 61 -2.38 -20.90 14.77
C ARG A 61 -2.20 -22.34 14.30
N LEU A 62 -2.09 -22.59 13.00
CA LEU A 62 -1.91 -23.94 12.45
C LEU A 62 -0.57 -24.56 12.84
N HIS A 63 0.48 -23.74 12.98
CA HIS A 63 1.77 -24.20 13.47
C HIS A 63 1.76 -24.48 14.97
N ALA A 64 1.09 -23.63 15.76
CA ALA A 64 1.02 -23.76 17.22
C ALA A 64 0.05 -24.86 17.69
N VAL A 65 -1.04 -25.10 16.98
CA VAL A 65 -2.03 -26.15 17.31
C VAL A 65 -1.50 -27.50 16.85
N ALA A 66 -0.52 -28.03 17.59
CA ALA A 66 -0.04 -29.39 17.42
C ALA A 66 -0.94 -30.44 18.11
N ALA A 67 -1.97 -30.06 18.90
CA ALA A 67 -2.66 -31.02 19.77
C ALA A 67 -4.06 -30.60 20.28
N TRP A 68 -4.91 -29.90 19.52
CA TRP A 68 -6.33 -29.85 19.90
C TRP A 68 -7.07 -31.01 19.24
N PRO A 69 -7.56 -32.01 19.98
CA PRO A 69 -8.39 -33.06 19.41
C PRO A 69 -9.71 -32.41 18.97
N VAL A 70 -9.82 -32.14 17.67
CA VAL A 70 -11.11 -31.85 17.05
C VAL A 70 -11.83 -33.18 16.99
N VAL A 71 -12.70 -33.44 17.95
CA VAL A 71 -13.64 -34.57 17.89
C VAL A 71 -14.58 -34.25 16.72
N PRO A 72 -14.55 -35.04 15.62
CA PRO A 72 -15.45 -34.77 14.51
C PRO A 72 -16.90 -34.96 14.96
N GLU A 73 -17.77 -34.00 14.65
CA GLU A 73 -19.21 -34.10 14.96
C GLU A 73 -19.89 -35.31 14.27
N SER A 74 -19.29 -35.81 13.18
CA SER A 74 -19.76 -37.00 12.47
C SER A 74 -18.60 -37.77 11.81
N PRO A 75 -18.64 -39.12 11.79
CA PRO A 75 -17.68 -39.96 11.07
C PRO A 75 -17.58 -39.61 9.59
N ALA A 76 -18.70 -39.24 8.94
CA ALA A 76 -18.72 -38.88 7.53
C ALA A 76 -17.93 -37.59 7.27
N ALA A 77 -18.08 -36.58 8.14
CA ALA A 77 -17.33 -35.33 8.07
C ALA A 77 -15.83 -35.56 8.31
N ALA A 78 -15.48 -36.47 9.24
CA ALA A 78 -14.10 -36.86 9.50
C ALA A 78 -13.44 -37.48 8.26
N VAL A 79 -14.13 -38.42 7.60
CA VAL A 79 -13.63 -39.08 6.39
C VAL A 79 -13.49 -38.08 5.23
N ALA A 80 -14.46 -37.18 5.04
CA ALA A 80 -14.39 -36.15 4.01
C ALA A 80 -13.21 -35.19 4.25
N ALA A 81 -13.02 -34.72 5.48
CA ALA A 81 -11.91 -33.84 5.84
C ALA A 81 -10.55 -34.54 5.68
N ALA A 82 -10.45 -35.82 6.07
CA ALA A 82 -9.25 -36.62 5.90
C ALA A 82 -8.90 -36.80 4.42
N ARG A 83 -9.89 -37.14 3.58
CA ARG A 83 -9.69 -37.25 2.12
C ARG A 83 -9.17 -35.94 1.53
N LEU A 84 -9.81 -34.82 1.85
CA LEU A 84 -9.40 -33.50 1.38
C LEU A 84 -7.95 -33.18 1.77
N ARG A 85 -7.57 -33.44 3.03
CA ARG A 85 -6.19 -33.27 3.50
C ARG A 85 -5.21 -34.12 2.71
N THR A 86 -5.46 -35.42 2.57
CA THR A 86 -4.57 -36.33 1.83
C THR A 86 -4.42 -35.96 0.36
N THR A 87 -5.43 -35.32 -0.24
CA THR A 87 -5.36 -34.82 -1.62
C THR A 87 -4.60 -33.49 -1.74
N ILE A 88 -4.76 -32.58 -0.77
CA ILE A 88 -4.18 -31.22 -0.83
C ILE A 88 -2.76 -31.15 -0.27
N GLU A 89 -2.47 -31.83 0.84
CA GLU A 89 -1.19 -31.75 1.56
C GLU A 89 0.05 -31.96 0.67
N PRO A 90 0.06 -32.93 -0.28
CA PRO A 90 1.19 -33.10 -1.19
C PRO A 90 1.47 -31.90 -2.10
N THR A 91 0.46 -31.05 -2.35
CA THR A 91 0.58 -29.86 -3.21
C THR A 91 1.03 -28.60 -2.47
N LEU A 92 0.95 -28.58 -1.13
CA LEU A 92 1.27 -27.41 -0.32
C LEU A 92 2.71 -26.89 -0.51
N PRO A 93 3.75 -27.74 -0.57
CA PRO A 93 5.11 -27.26 -0.79
C PRO A 93 5.27 -26.52 -2.12
N TRP A 94 4.57 -26.97 -3.18
CA TRP A 94 4.59 -26.31 -4.48
C TRP A 94 3.86 -24.96 -4.45
N ILE A 95 2.73 -24.87 -3.74
CA ILE A 95 2.03 -23.60 -3.51
C ILE A 95 2.95 -22.60 -2.80
N VAL A 96 3.61 -23.02 -1.71
CA VAL A 96 4.55 -22.18 -0.97
C VAL A 96 5.75 -21.77 -1.82
N LEU A 97 6.28 -22.67 -2.64
CA LEU A 97 7.39 -22.38 -3.55
C LEU A 97 7.02 -21.32 -4.59
N VAL A 98 5.87 -21.48 -5.25
CA VAL A 98 5.36 -20.52 -6.24
C VAL A 98 5.09 -19.17 -5.58
N TRP A 99 4.46 -19.18 -4.39
CA TRP A 99 4.22 -17.96 -3.62
C TRP A 99 5.53 -17.23 -3.29
N PHE A 100 6.53 -17.94 -2.76
CA PHE A 100 7.82 -17.37 -2.42
C PHE A 100 8.55 -16.82 -3.65
N GLY A 101 8.52 -17.55 -4.77
CA GLY A 101 9.06 -17.09 -6.05
C GLY A 101 8.41 -15.79 -6.52
N GLY A 102 7.07 -15.69 -6.43
CA GLY A 102 6.33 -14.46 -6.75
C GLY A 102 6.72 -13.29 -5.83
N VAL A 103 6.78 -13.52 -4.52
CA VAL A 103 7.21 -12.52 -3.53
C VAL A 103 8.61 -12.02 -3.83
N LEU A 104 9.56 -12.92 -4.13
CA LEU A 104 10.93 -12.58 -4.45
C LEU A 104 11.02 -11.70 -5.70
N VAL A 105 10.40 -12.12 -6.81
CA VAL A 105 10.41 -11.39 -8.08
C VAL A 105 9.80 -10.00 -7.92
N LEU A 106 8.65 -9.88 -7.24
CA LEU A 106 7.98 -8.60 -7.06
C LEU A 106 8.76 -7.69 -6.09
N SER A 107 9.40 -8.24 -5.05
CA SER A 107 10.28 -7.50 -4.15
C SER A 107 11.51 -6.94 -4.87
N LEU A 108 12.13 -7.75 -5.75
CA LEU A 108 13.25 -7.30 -6.58
C LEU A 108 12.81 -6.19 -7.54
N ARG A 109 11.64 -6.33 -8.18
CA ARG A 109 11.06 -5.30 -9.05
C ARG A 109 10.83 -4.00 -8.30
N LEU A 110 10.21 -4.05 -7.12
CA LEU A 110 9.93 -2.88 -6.29
C LEU A 110 11.23 -2.19 -5.85
N THR A 111 12.19 -2.97 -5.35
CA THR A 111 13.49 -2.46 -4.90
C THR A 111 14.25 -1.81 -6.05
N SER A 112 14.24 -2.42 -7.24
CA SER A 112 14.88 -1.87 -8.44
C SER A 112 14.26 -0.53 -8.84
N GLY A 113 12.92 -0.45 -8.87
CA GLY A 113 12.20 0.80 -9.15
C GLY A 113 12.53 1.89 -8.13
N TRP A 114 12.61 1.54 -6.85
CA TRP A 114 13.00 2.48 -5.80
C TRP A 114 14.45 2.95 -5.92
N LEU A 115 15.39 2.06 -6.27
CA LEU A 115 16.79 2.42 -6.51
C LEU A 115 16.91 3.38 -7.71
N VAL A 116 16.15 3.15 -8.78
CA VAL A 116 16.09 4.06 -9.93
C VAL A 116 15.52 5.42 -9.51
N ALA A 117 14.38 5.46 -8.81
CA ALA A 117 13.78 6.71 -8.32
C ALA A 117 14.73 7.49 -7.40
N ARG A 118 15.48 6.79 -6.54
CA ARG A 118 16.52 7.40 -5.70
C ARG A 118 17.68 7.97 -6.49
N ARG A 119 18.10 7.30 -7.58
CA ARG A 119 19.14 7.83 -8.48
C ARG A 119 18.63 9.09 -9.18
N LEU A 120 17.38 9.12 -9.63
CA LEU A 120 16.77 10.31 -10.24
C LEU A 120 16.73 11.51 -9.26
N GLY A 121 16.44 11.28 -7.98
CA GLY A 121 16.49 12.35 -6.97
C GLY A 121 17.89 12.88 -6.65
N ARG A 122 18.96 12.27 -7.19
CA ARG A 122 20.36 12.65 -6.98
C ARG A 122 21.08 13.10 -8.25
N THR A 123 20.50 12.85 -9.43
CA THR A 123 21.12 13.06 -10.73
C THR A 123 20.21 13.91 -11.59
N ALA A 124 20.79 14.81 -12.41
CA ALA A 124 20.03 15.71 -13.30
C ALA A 124 18.98 16.57 -12.58
N THR A 125 19.31 17.01 -11.35
CA THR A 125 18.49 17.95 -10.59
C THR A 125 19.11 19.34 -10.61
N HIS A 126 18.30 20.35 -10.94
CA HIS A 126 18.71 21.75 -10.94
C HIS A 126 18.05 22.51 -9.78
N PRO A 127 18.70 23.56 -9.23
CA PRO A 127 18.07 24.43 -8.27
C PRO A 127 16.90 25.17 -8.91
N VAL A 128 15.73 25.14 -8.27
CA VAL A 128 14.58 25.91 -8.73
C VAL A 128 14.80 27.43 -8.53
N PRO A 129 14.02 28.29 -9.21
CA PRO A 129 14.00 29.73 -8.94
C PRO A 129 13.64 30.06 -7.48
N GLU A 130 14.13 31.20 -6.97
CA GLU A 130 13.87 31.64 -5.58
C GLU A 130 12.37 31.78 -5.29
N ALA A 131 11.60 32.32 -6.23
CA ALA A 131 10.14 32.45 -6.09
C ALA A 131 9.44 31.11 -5.79
N CYS A 132 9.94 30.00 -6.35
CA CYS A 132 9.42 28.66 -6.07
C CYS A 132 9.80 28.18 -4.67
N ARG A 133 11.03 28.48 -4.22
CA ARG A 133 11.45 28.16 -2.84
C ARG A 133 10.63 28.92 -1.81
N GLU A 134 10.39 30.21 -2.06
CA GLU A 134 9.55 31.04 -1.21
C GLU A 134 8.10 30.56 -1.17
N ALA A 135 7.54 30.19 -2.33
CA ALA A 135 6.21 29.58 -2.41
C ALA A 135 6.11 28.31 -1.57
N LEU A 136 7.08 27.39 -1.72
CA LEU A 136 7.16 26.18 -0.92
C LEU A 136 7.22 26.50 0.58
N ALA A 137 8.07 27.45 1.00
CA ALA A 137 8.22 27.82 2.40
C ALA A 137 6.93 28.41 2.98
N ARG A 138 6.25 29.31 2.24
CA ARG A 138 4.96 29.87 2.62
C ARG A 138 3.90 28.79 2.78
N LEU A 139 3.77 27.89 1.79
CA LEU A 139 2.77 26.81 1.81
C LEU A 139 3.07 25.79 2.91
N ALA A 140 4.33 25.40 3.10
CA ALA A 140 4.75 24.49 4.16
C ALA A 140 4.41 25.05 5.56
N ALA A 141 4.58 26.35 5.77
CA ALA A 141 4.18 27.02 7.01
C ALA A 141 2.66 27.00 7.21
N ARG A 142 1.87 27.33 6.17
CA ARG A 142 0.40 27.32 6.22
C ARG A 142 -0.16 25.91 6.48
N LEU A 143 0.41 24.91 5.83
CA LEU A 143 0.09 23.49 6.04
C LEU A 143 0.72 22.89 7.31
N ARG A 144 1.48 23.66 8.10
CA ARG A 144 2.16 23.22 9.32
C ARG A 144 3.02 21.97 9.11
N VAL A 145 3.76 21.90 8.01
CA VAL A 145 4.68 20.81 7.70
C VAL A 145 5.93 20.99 8.55
N SER A 146 6.15 20.08 9.51
CA SER A 146 7.26 20.16 10.46
C SER A 146 8.62 19.72 9.89
N ARG A 147 8.63 19.13 8.70
CA ARG A 147 9.84 18.58 8.08
C ARG A 147 10.48 19.55 7.10
N PRO A 148 11.82 19.54 6.97
CA PRO A 148 12.50 20.27 5.92
C PRO A 148 12.23 19.59 4.56
N VAL A 149 11.30 20.17 3.79
CA VAL A 149 11.00 19.74 2.42
C VAL A 149 11.88 20.53 1.47
N ARG A 150 12.51 19.85 0.51
CA ARG A 150 13.26 20.50 -0.57
C ARG A 150 12.47 20.39 -1.86
N VAL A 151 12.61 21.37 -2.73
CA VAL A 151 12.10 21.29 -4.10
C VAL A 151 13.28 21.40 -5.06
N LEU A 152 13.32 20.54 -6.07
CA LEU A 152 14.33 20.51 -7.12
C LEU A 152 13.63 20.39 -8.47
N GLU A 153 14.19 21.02 -9.49
CA GLU A 153 13.81 20.76 -10.87
C GLU A 153 14.47 19.46 -11.32
N SER A 154 13.75 18.60 -12.04
CA SER A 154 14.33 17.41 -12.68
C SER A 154 13.95 17.37 -14.15
N ALA A 155 14.97 17.21 -15.00
CA ALA A 155 14.80 17.08 -16.45
C ALA A 155 14.30 15.68 -16.88
N VAL A 156 14.24 14.72 -15.96
CA VAL A 156 13.92 13.31 -16.27
C VAL A 156 12.49 12.95 -15.87
N VAL A 157 11.93 13.60 -14.85
CA VAL A 157 10.54 13.35 -14.42
C VAL A 157 9.57 14.08 -15.34
N GLN A 158 8.45 13.44 -15.66
CA GLN A 158 7.37 14.03 -16.49
C GLN A 158 6.20 14.53 -15.65
N VAL A 159 6.14 14.11 -14.39
CA VAL A 159 5.08 14.42 -13.42
C VAL A 159 5.78 14.77 -12.10
N PRO A 160 5.22 15.70 -11.28
CA PRO A 160 5.71 15.93 -9.93
C PRO A 160 5.85 14.63 -9.14
N ALA A 161 6.94 14.49 -8.39
CA ALA A 161 7.20 13.30 -7.61
C ALA A 161 7.92 13.62 -6.30
N VAL A 162 7.47 13.03 -5.20
CA VAL A 162 8.15 13.13 -3.91
C VAL A 162 9.09 11.94 -3.72
N VAL A 163 10.37 12.22 -3.53
CA VAL A 163 11.40 11.21 -3.28
C VAL A 163 11.98 11.35 -1.87
N GLY A 164 12.05 10.23 -1.17
CA GLY A 164 12.67 10.12 0.16
C GLY A 164 11.71 10.40 1.32
N TRP A 165 12.01 9.78 2.47
CA TRP A 165 11.11 9.79 3.64
C TRP A 165 11.54 10.67 4.81
N LEU A 166 12.85 10.83 5.04
CA LEU A 166 13.42 11.57 6.17
C LEU A 166 13.64 13.04 5.80
N ARG A 167 14.04 13.27 4.56
CA ARG A 167 14.19 14.59 3.93
C ARG A 167 13.50 14.52 2.56
N PRO A 168 12.16 14.64 2.52
CA PRO A 168 11.41 14.52 1.28
C PRO A 168 11.84 15.63 0.30
N VAL A 169 12.04 15.23 -0.95
CA VAL A 169 12.39 16.12 -2.05
C VAL A 169 11.26 16.06 -3.06
N ILE A 170 10.61 17.19 -3.32
CA ILE A 170 9.65 17.36 -4.40
C ILE A 170 10.44 17.61 -5.68
N LEU A 171 10.35 16.70 -6.63
CA LEU A 171 10.91 16.85 -7.97
C LEU A 171 9.83 17.45 -8.87
N LEU A 172 10.11 18.61 -9.44
CA LEU A 172 9.25 19.27 -10.43
C LEU A 172 9.79 19.03 -11.84
N PRO A 173 8.93 18.66 -12.81
CA PRO A 173 9.35 18.63 -14.20
C PRO A 173 9.60 20.06 -14.70
N ALA A 174 10.53 20.25 -15.64
CA ALA A 174 10.81 21.55 -16.24
C ALA A 174 9.56 22.20 -16.87
N SER A 175 8.63 21.38 -17.37
CA SER A 175 7.33 21.81 -17.90
C SER A 175 6.42 22.42 -16.84
N ALA A 176 6.50 22.01 -15.57
CA ALA A 176 5.72 22.61 -14.50
C ALA A 176 6.23 24.01 -14.13
N LEU A 177 7.56 24.22 -14.21
CA LEU A 177 8.16 25.52 -13.91
C LEU A 177 7.94 26.56 -15.01
N THR A 178 7.88 26.11 -16.28
CA THR A 178 7.73 27.01 -17.43
C THR A 178 6.30 27.10 -17.96
N GLY A 179 5.48 26.08 -17.74
CA GLY A 179 4.13 25.96 -18.29
C GLY A 179 2.98 26.32 -17.34
N LEU A 180 3.24 26.48 -16.03
CA LEU A 180 2.21 26.82 -15.04
C LEU A 180 2.30 28.28 -14.62
N THR A 181 1.14 28.87 -14.35
CA THR A 181 1.09 30.18 -13.68
C THR A 181 1.53 30.05 -12.21
N PRO A 182 1.95 31.14 -11.55
CA PRO A 182 2.32 31.10 -10.13
C PRO A 182 1.22 30.52 -9.23
N GLN A 183 -0.05 30.83 -9.51
CA GLN A 183 -1.19 30.30 -8.75
C GLN A 183 -1.38 28.79 -8.98
N GLN A 184 -1.20 28.32 -10.21
CA GLN A 184 -1.28 26.88 -10.52
C GLN A 184 -0.14 26.10 -9.87
N LEU A 185 1.06 26.69 -9.82
CA LEU A 185 2.20 26.12 -9.13
C LEU A 185 1.97 26.04 -7.62
N ASP A 186 1.37 27.06 -7.01
CA ASP A 186 1.02 27.04 -5.59
C ASP A 186 0.04 25.91 -5.25
N VAL A 187 -0.98 25.69 -6.08
CA VAL A 187 -1.94 24.58 -5.92
C VAL A 187 -1.24 23.22 -6.01
N LEU A 188 -0.36 23.05 -7.01
CA LEU A 188 0.42 21.83 -7.19
C LEU A 188 1.33 21.57 -5.98
N LEU A 189 2.06 22.58 -5.53
CA LEU A 189 2.95 22.47 -4.36
C LEU A 189 2.16 22.18 -3.07
N ALA A 190 0.98 22.78 -2.90
CA ALA A 190 0.12 22.51 -1.76
C ALA A 190 -0.34 21.04 -1.72
N HIS A 191 -0.71 20.48 -2.87
CA HIS A 191 -1.07 19.06 -3.01
C HIS A 191 0.11 18.14 -2.66
N GLU A 192 1.30 18.39 -3.21
CA GLU A 192 2.50 17.59 -2.90
C GLU A 192 2.91 17.71 -1.41
N LEU A 193 2.80 18.90 -0.83
CA LEU A 193 3.03 19.10 0.61
C LEU A 193 2.00 18.38 1.48
N ALA A 194 0.75 18.23 1.01
CA ALA A 194 -0.27 17.45 1.71
C ALA A 194 0.13 15.97 1.82
N HIS A 195 0.67 15.36 0.76
CA HIS A 195 1.24 14.01 0.81
C HIS A 195 2.38 13.89 1.83
N VAL A 196 3.28 14.88 1.86
CA VAL A 196 4.40 14.92 2.82
C VAL A 196 3.89 15.03 4.25
N ARG A 197 2.91 15.90 4.50
CA ARG A 197 2.27 16.10 5.80
C ARG A 197 1.61 14.83 6.32
N ARG A 198 0.97 14.06 5.43
CA ARG A 198 0.21 12.85 5.77
C ARG A 198 1.04 11.57 5.79
N TYR A 199 2.35 11.66 5.51
CA TYR A 199 3.25 10.51 5.53
C TYR A 199 2.85 9.44 4.51
N ASP A 200 2.28 9.85 3.37
CA ASP A 200 1.69 8.95 2.39
C ASP A 200 2.70 7.95 1.79
N TYR A 201 3.99 8.28 1.85
CA TYR A 201 5.07 7.36 1.50
C TYR A 201 5.09 6.09 2.38
N LEU A 202 4.79 6.19 3.68
CA LEU A 202 4.74 5.02 4.59
C LEU A 202 3.59 4.11 4.21
N VAL A 203 2.44 4.73 3.95
CA VAL A 203 1.23 4.02 3.54
C VAL A 203 1.48 3.31 2.21
N ASN A 204 2.12 4.00 1.25
CA ASN A 204 2.49 3.39 -0.02
C ASN A 204 3.48 2.23 0.14
N LEU A 205 4.44 2.33 1.07
CA LEU A 205 5.38 1.25 1.37
C LEU A 205 4.65 0.02 1.95
N VAL A 206 3.81 0.23 2.97
CA VAL A 206 3.01 -0.84 3.59
C VAL A 206 2.07 -1.47 2.56
N GLN A 207 1.38 -0.65 1.78
CA GLN A 207 0.50 -1.09 0.70
C GLN A 207 1.26 -1.93 -0.34
N SER A 208 2.44 -1.48 -0.76
CA SER A 208 3.28 -2.23 -1.72
C SER A 208 3.72 -3.57 -1.13
N ALA A 209 4.09 -3.62 0.15
CA ALA A 209 4.46 -4.87 0.82
C ALA A 209 3.28 -5.84 0.88
N ILE A 210 2.08 -5.36 1.20
CA ILE A 210 0.86 -6.18 1.24
C ILE A 210 0.49 -6.68 -0.15
N GLU A 211 0.54 -5.83 -1.17
CA GLU A 211 0.32 -6.22 -2.57
C GLU A 211 1.34 -7.27 -3.06
N ILE A 212 2.58 -7.23 -2.57
CA ILE A 212 3.60 -8.24 -2.88
C ILE A 212 3.28 -9.56 -2.19
N LEU A 213 2.97 -9.54 -0.89
CA LEU A 213 2.70 -10.75 -0.12
C LEU A 213 1.42 -11.47 -0.57
N LEU A 214 0.43 -10.69 -1.00
CA LEU A 214 -0.90 -11.17 -1.41
C LEU A 214 -1.15 -10.93 -2.91
N PHE A 215 -0.09 -10.99 -3.72
CA PHE A 215 -0.12 -10.61 -5.15
C PHE A 215 -1.16 -11.38 -5.96
N TYR A 216 -1.48 -12.61 -5.55
CA TYR A 216 -2.43 -13.50 -6.20
C TYR A 216 -3.89 -13.11 -5.96
N HIS A 217 -4.18 -12.26 -4.95
CA HIS A 217 -5.55 -12.00 -4.51
C HIS A 217 -6.18 -10.76 -5.19
N PRO A 218 -7.25 -10.92 -5.99
CA PRO A 218 -7.89 -9.79 -6.67
C PRO A 218 -8.56 -8.82 -5.69
N ALA A 219 -9.06 -9.31 -4.55
CA ALA A 219 -9.69 -8.45 -3.56
C ALA A 219 -8.71 -7.51 -2.87
N VAL A 220 -7.46 -7.95 -2.60
CA VAL A 220 -6.40 -7.07 -2.06
C VAL A 220 -6.10 -5.95 -3.04
N ARG A 221 -5.98 -6.28 -4.34
CA ARG A 221 -5.79 -5.27 -5.38
C ARG A 221 -6.94 -4.26 -5.41
N TRP A 222 -8.18 -4.70 -5.22
CA TRP A 222 -9.35 -3.81 -5.14
C TRP A 222 -9.30 -2.91 -3.89
N VAL A 223 -9.07 -3.46 -2.69
CA VAL A 223 -8.95 -2.67 -1.45
C VAL A 223 -7.81 -1.67 -1.56
N SER A 224 -6.68 -2.09 -2.12
CA SER A 224 -5.51 -1.24 -2.31
C SER A 224 -5.77 -0.07 -3.28
N ARG A 225 -6.52 -0.31 -4.37
CA ARG A 225 -7.00 0.79 -5.23
C ARG A 225 -7.89 1.76 -4.47
N ARG A 226 -8.81 1.27 -3.63
CA ARG A 226 -9.64 2.13 -2.77
C ARG A 226 -8.82 2.98 -1.82
N VAL A 227 -7.79 2.42 -1.18
CA VAL A 227 -6.87 3.19 -0.33
C VAL A 227 -6.21 4.32 -1.13
N ARG A 228 -5.77 4.08 -2.38
CA ARG A 228 -5.19 5.12 -3.23
C ARG A 228 -6.20 6.20 -3.61
N GLU A 229 -7.37 5.82 -4.12
CA GLU A 229 -8.43 6.77 -4.52
C GLU A 229 -8.81 7.70 -3.35
N GLU A 230 -9.13 7.13 -2.18
CA GLU A 230 -9.54 7.92 -1.02
C GLU A 230 -8.38 8.74 -0.42
N ARG A 231 -7.14 8.32 -0.62
CA ARG A 231 -5.96 9.08 -0.23
C ARG A 231 -5.82 10.36 -1.05
N GLU A 232 -6.00 10.28 -2.37
CA GLU A 232 -5.94 11.46 -3.24
C GLU A 232 -7.04 12.46 -2.85
N HIS A 233 -8.28 12.00 -2.65
CA HIS A 233 -9.38 12.87 -2.16
C HIS A 233 -9.04 13.57 -0.84
N CYS A 234 -8.45 12.85 0.12
CA CYS A 234 -8.03 13.46 1.38
C CYS A 234 -6.87 14.48 1.22
N CYS A 235 -6.04 14.35 0.18
CA CYS A 235 -4.99 15.32 -0.13
C CYS A 235 -5.57 16.56 -0.81
N ASP A 236 -6.50 16.37 -1.75
CA ASP A 236 -7.22 17.46 -2.40
C ASP A 236 -7.99 18.32 -1.38
N ASP A 237 -8.69 17.68 -0.43
CA ASP A 237 -9.39 18.37 0.66
C ASP A 237 -8.45 19.25 1.50
N LEU A 238 -7.20 18.81 1.72
CA LEU A 238 -6.19 19.58 2.44
C LEU A 238 -5.58 20.69 1.59
N ALA A 239 -5.36 20.45 0.30
CA ALA A 239 -4.77 21.42 -0.61
C ALA A 239 -5.71 22.61 -0.85
N VAL A 240 -7.03 22.36 -0.96
CA VAL A 240 -8.06 23.41 -1.13
C VAL A 240 -8.25 24.25 0.14
N ALA A 241 -7.85 23.74 1.31
CA ALA A 241 -7.98 24.46 2.59
C ALA A 241 -6.89 25.52 2.83
N VAL A 242 -5.95 25.73 1.90
CA VAL A 242 -4.79 26.63 2.03
C VAL A 242 -4.99 27.92 1.24
#